data_AF-A0A4P7X0J4-F1
#
_entry.id   AF-A0A4P7X0J4-F1
#
_cell.length_a   1.000
_cell.length_b   1.000
_cell.length_c   1.000
_cell.angle_alpha   90.00
_cell.angle_beta   90.00
_cell.angle_gamma   90.00
#
_symmetry.space_group_name_H-M   'P 1'
#
loop_
_entity.id
_entity.type
_entity.pdbx_description
1 polymer ?
#
loop_
_entity_poly.entity_id
_entity_poly.type
_entity_poly.pdbx_seq_one_letter_code
_entity_poly.pdbx_strand_id
1 'polypeptide(L)'
;MYLIVSICASTLIFVIFKVVGKRNINTLQTIVFNYFTAFTCGILSYDAPVVVKDIVTSQWFYGAIGLGFLFIAIFNVMALTAQRLGLSVASVASKMSVVIPIIFGLFLYNESLGWQKAIGIILALIAVYLASQKAKTNTRFSIKSLWLPALLFLGSGTIDTTIKYLETTHVADNGIPIFSATIFLIAGLIGIGILSAKAIQKKLSFDPKSIIAGFILGIVNYYSIYMLLKALNAENFESSTIFTVNNVAIVMLSTLLGLIFFKERLLAKNWIGIGVAILAILLVTLA
;
A
#
# COMPACT_ATOMS: atom_id res chain seq x y z
N MET A 1 8.35 8.77 -17.45
CA MET A 1 6.87 8.74 -17.53
C MET A 1 6.25 7.75 -16.54
N TYR A 2 6.67 6.48 -16.52
CA TYR A 2 6.10 5.44 -15.63
C TYR A 2 6.11 5.81 -14.14
N LEU A 3 7.24 6.33 -13.64
CA LEU A 3 7.37 6.74 -12.24
C LEU A 3 6.35 7.81 -11.83
N ILE A 4 6.08 8.80 -12.68
CA ILE A 4 5.09 9.86 -12.39
C ILE A 4 3.69 9.24 -12.26
N VAL A 5 3.33 8.32 -13.16
CA VAL A 5 2.03 7.63 -13.09
C VAL A 5 1.94 6.79 -11.82
N SER A 6 2.99 6.07 -11.43
CA SER A 6 3.06 5.33 -10.16
C SER A 6 2.83 6.23 -8.95
N ILE A 7 3.52 7.38 -8.89
CA ILE A 7 3.40 8.35 -7.79
C ILE A 7 1.97 8.90 -7.71
N CYS A 8 1.42 9.35 -8.85
CA CYS A 8 0.08 9.90 -8.94
C CYS A 8 -0.97 8.85 -8.54
N ALA A 9 -0.87 7.64 -9.09
CA ALA A 9 -1.81 6.55 -8.81
C ALA A 9 -1.75 6.14 -7.34
N SER A 10 -0.56 5.88 -6.81
CA SER A 10 -0.37 5.54 -5.39
C SER A 10 -0.90 6.63 -4.45
N THR A 11 -0.70 7.90 -4.80
CA THR A 11 -1.22 9.02 -4.01
C THR A 11 -2.74 9.08 -4.07
N LEU A 12 -3.31 8.83 -5.25
CA LEU A 12 -4.76 8.88 -5.48
C LEU A 12 -5.49 7.77 -4.69
N ILE A 13 -4.87 6.63 -4.40
CA ILE A 13 -5.41 5.61 -3.47
C ILE A 13 -5.77 6.24 -2.12
N PHE A 14 -4.83 6.97 -1.50
CA PHE A 14 -5.07 7.61 -0.20
C PHE A 14 -6.17 8.68 -0.27
N VAL A 15 -6.17 9.47 -1.36
CA VAL A 15 -7.20 10.49 -1.62
C VAL A 15 -8.58 9.84 -1.76
N ILE A 16 -8.70 8.77 -2.54
CA ILE A 16 -9.96 8.05 -2.75
C ILE A 16 -10.48 7.52 -1.41
N PHE A 17 -9.63 6.88 -0.58
CA PHE A 17 -10.07 6.41 0.73
C PHE A 17 -10.56 7.53 1.63
N LYS A 18 -9.93 8.71 1.59
CA LYS A 18 -10.41 9.88 2.33
C LYS A 18 -11.76 10.36 1.83
N VAL A 19 -11.95 10.44 0.50
CA VAL A 19 -13.23 10.83 -0.11
C VAL A 19 -14.32 9.83 0.23
N VAL A 20 -14.04 8.53 0.16
CA VAL A 20 -14.95 7.44 0.54
C VAL A 20 -15.43 7.64 1.98
N GLY A 21 -14.52 7.87 2.93
CA GLY A 21 -14.91 8.14 4.31
C GLY A 21 -15.69 9.45 4.48
N LYS A 22 -15.27 10.55 3.83
CA LYS A 22 -15.95 11.85 3.90
C LYS A 22 -17.37 11.81 3.32
N ARG A 23 -17.61 10.97 2.31
CA ARG A 23 -18.91 10.77 1.66
C ARG A 23 -19.74 9.64 2.29
N ASN A 24 -19.25 9.04 3.39
CA ASN A 24 -19.88 7.89 4.05
C ASN A 24 -20.16 6.71 3.10
N ILE A 25 -19.30 6.53 2.09
CA ILE A 25 -19.39 5.40 1.16
C ILE A 25 -18.87 4.16 1.87
N ASN A 26 -19.46 2.99 1.63
CA ASN A 26 -19.06 1.75 2.29
C ASN A 26 -17.65 1.33 1.87
N THR A 27 -16.67 1.56 2.75
CA THR A 27 -15.25 1.26 2.52
C THR A 27 -14.99 -0.19 2.14
N LEU A 28 -15.62 -1.16 2.83
CA LEU A 28 -15.38 -2.57 2.56
C LEU A 28 -15.87 -2.94 1.16
N GLN A 29 -17.09 -2.53 0.79
CA GLN A 29 -17.62 -2.77 -0.57
C GLN A 29 -16.74 -2.13 -1.63
N THR A 30 -16.28 -0.89 -1.41
CA THR A 30 -15.35 -0.20 -2.31
C THR A 30 -14.07 -1.00 -2.52
N ILE A 31 -13.48 -1.55 -1.45
CA ILE A 31 -12.25 -2.35 -1.53
C ILE A 31 -12.50 -3.65 -2.31
N VAL A 32 -13.64 -4.32 -2.09
CA VAL A 32 -14.01 -5.54 -2.82
C VAL A 32 -14.16 -5.27 -4.31
N PHE A 33 -14.91 -4.23 -4.71
CA PHE A 33 -15.04 -3.84 -6.11
C PHE A 33 -13.69 -3.43 -6.73
N ASN A 34 -12.84 -2.73 -5.97
CA ASN A 34 -11.46 -2.42 -6.38
C ASN A 34 -10.67 -3.67 -6.77
N TYR A 35 -10.77 -4.75 -6.00
CA TYR A 35 -10.03 -5.97 -6.32
C TYR A 35 -10.53 -6.67 -7.57
N PHE A 36 -11.84 -6.71 -7.81
CA PHE A 36 -12.34 -7.24 -9.07
C PHE A 36 -11.93 -6.39 -10.26
N THR A 37 -11.96 -5.06 -10.13
CA THR A 37 -11.49 -4.18 -11.21
C THR A 37 -9.99 -4.32 -11.44
N ALA A 38 -9.17 -4.38 -10.39
CA ALA A 38 -7.73 -4.57 -10.50
C ALA A 38 -7.36 -5.94 -11.08
N PHE A 39 -8.10 -7.00 -10.71
CA PHE A 39 -8.02 -8.31 -11.34
C PHE A 39 -8.28 -8.23 -12.85
N THR A 40 -9.38 -7.60 -13.25
CA THR A 40 -9.72 -7.42 -14.67
C THR A 40 -8.63 -6.66 -15.41
N CYS A 41 -8.10 -5.56 -14.84
CA CYS A 41 -6.98 -4.83 -15.44
C CYS A 41 -5.72 -5.71 -15.60
N GLY A 42 -5.42 -6.56 -14.61
CA GLY A 42 -4.31 -7.50 -14.68
C GLY A 42 -4.45 -8.55 -15.77
N ILE A 43 -5.64 -9.15 -15.91
CA ILE A 43 -5.95 -10.10 -16.97
C ILE A 43 -5.86 -9.43 -18.35
N LEU A 44 -6.41 -8.22 -18.50
CA LEU A 44 -6.35 -7.48 -19.77
C LEU A 44 -4.94 -7.01 -20.14
N SER A 45 -4.02 -6.94 -19.18
CA SER A 45 -2.63 -6.57 -19.40
C SER A 45 -1.70 -7.78 -19.55
N TYR A 46 -2.24 -9.01 -19.48
CA TYR A 46 -1.47 -10.23 -19.61
C TYR A 46 -1.49 -10.68 -21.09
N ASP A 47 -0.32 -10.67 -21.71
CA ASP A 47 -0.18 -10.89 -23.16
C ASP A 47 -0.13 -12.38 -23.56
N ALA A 48 -0.48 -13.30 -22.65
CA ALA A 48 -0.44 -14.74 -22.87
C ALA A 48 -1.76 -15.42 -22.47
N PRO A 49 -2.04 -16.63 -22.98
CA PRO A 49 -3.23 -17.39 -22.60
C PRO A 49 -3.27 -17.65 -21.09
N VAL A 50 -4.41 -17.35 -20.46
CA VAL A 50 -4.63 -17.64 -19.04
C VAL A 50 -4.99 -19.11 -18.88
N VAL A 51 -4.01 -19.91 -18.45
CA VAL A 51 -4.20 -21.34 -18.15
C VAL A 51 -4.32 -21.53 -16.63
N VAL A 52 -5.53 -21.83 -16.15
CA VAL A 52 -5.82 -21.96 -14.71
C VAL A 52 -4.94 -23.03 -14.05
N LYS A 53 -4.69 -24.14 -14.75
CA LYS A 53 -3.84 -25.23 -14.24
C LYS A 53 -2.44 -24.71 -13.88
N ASP A 54 -1.82 -23.96 -14.78
CA ASP A 54 -0.46 -23.44 -14.61
C ASP A 54 -0.38 -22.48 -13.42
N ILE A 55 -1.42 -21.65 -13.22
CA ILE A 55 -1.53 -20.74 -12.08
C ILE A 55 -1.61 -21.52 -10.76
N VAL A 56 -2.50 -22.51 -10.66
CA VAL A 56 -2.73 -23.26 -9.42
C VAL A 56 -1.54 -24.16 -9.08
N THR A 57 -0.81 -24.66 -10.07
CA THR A 57 0.40 -25.47 -9.87
C THR A 57 1.67 -24.63 -9.68
N SER A 58 1.60 -23.31 -9.83
CA SER A 58 2.76 -22.44 -9.68
C SER A 58 3.26 -22.40 -8.23
N GLN A 59 4.57 -22.25 -8.05
CA GLN A 59 5.19 -22.19 -6.72
C GLN A 59 4.74 -20.97 -5.90
N TRP A 60 4.36 -19.88 -6.57
CA TRP A 60 3.90 -18.66 -5.93
C TRP A 60 2.42 -18.68 -5.52
N PHE A 61 1.62 -19.66 -5.95
CA PHE A 61 0.17 -19.67 -5.74
C PHE A 61 -0.24 -19.60 -4.27
N TYR A 62 0.38 -20.39 -3.39
CA TYR A 62 0.11 -20.34 -1.95
C TYR A 62 0.52 -18.99 -1.33
N GLY A 63 1.61 -18.41 -1.82
CA GLY A 63 2.01 -17.06 -1.47
C GLY A 63 0.97 -16.02 -1.89
N ALA A 64 0.38 -16.17 -3.08
CA ALA A 64 -0.71 -15.31 -3.55
C ALA A 64 -1.99 -15.45 -2.70
N ILE A 65 -2.28 -16.63 -2.14
CA ILE A 65 -3.37 -16.80 -1.17
C ILE A 65 -3.11 -15.98 0.10
N GLY A 66 -1.92 -16.12 0.69
CA GLY A 66 -1.53 -15.35 1.88
C GLY A 66 -1.55 -13.85 1.62
N LEU A 67 -1.05 -13.42 0.46
CA LEU A 67 -1.11 -12.03 0.01
C LEU A 67 -2.55 -11.57 -0.16
N GLY A 68 -3.45 -12.36 -0.75
CA GLY A 68 -4.86 -12.00 -0.91
C GLY A 68 -5.53 -11.67 0.42
N PHE A 69 -5.26 -12.46 1.47
CA PHE A 69 -5.70 -12.17 2.83
C PHE A 69 -5.10 -10.87 3.39
N LEU A 70 -3.79 -10.68 3.25
CA LEU A 70 -3.11 -9.47 3.71
C LEU A 70 -3.62 -8.22 2.98
N PHE A 71 -3.85 -8.30 1.66
CA PHE A 71 -4.36 -7.19 0.86
C PHE A 71 -5.69 -6.70 1.42
N ILE A 72 -6.70 -7.56 1.54
CA ILE A 72 -8.03 -7.14 2.04
C ILE A 72 -7.94 -6.59 3.47
N ALA A 73 -7.14 -7.21 4.35
CA ALA A 73 -6.96 -6.75 5.72
C ALA A 73 -6.28 -5.37 5.78
N ILE A 74 -5.13 -5.23 5.12
CA ILE A 74 -4.30 -4.02 5.21
C ILE A 74 -4.87 -2.87 4.38
N PHE A 75 -5.58 -3.12 3.27
CA PHE A 75 -6.33 -2.05 2.58
C PHE A 75 -7.43 -1.47 3.46
N ASN A 76 -8.13 -2.29 4.26
CA ASN A 76 -9.11 -1.77 5.21
C ASN A 76 -8.42 -0.94 6.31
N VAL A 77 -7.26 -1.38 6.82
CA VAL A 77 -6.46 -0.61 7.79
C VAL A 77 -5.96 0.69 7.17
N MET A 78 -5.49 0.67 5.92
CA MET A 78 -5.07 1.84 5.16
C MET A 78 -6.21 2.84 5.01
N ALA A 79 -7.39 2.36 4.60
CA ALA A 79 -8.57 3.19 4.47
C ALA A 79 -8.96 3.83 5.81
N LEU A 80 -9.01 3.05 6.90
CA LEU A 80 -9.31 3.56 8.23
C LEU A 80 -8.27 4.58 8.71
N THR A 81 -7.00 4.36 8.42
CA THR A 81 -5.91 5.28 8.76
C THR A 81 -6.06 6.60 8.01
N ALA A 82 -6.27 6.55 6.69
CA ALA A 82 -6.47 7.75 5.87
C ALA A 82 -7.70 8.55 6.32
N GLN A 83 -8.81 7.85 6.57
CA GLN A 83 -10.07 8.45 6.98
C GLN A 83 -9.97 9.11 8.37
N ARG A 84 -9.44 8.39 9.37
CA ARG A 84 -9.44 8.83 10.77
C ARG A 84 -8.23 9.67 11.15
N LEU A 85 -7.04 9.36 10.64
CA LEU A 85 -5.78 9.98 11.04
C LEU A 85 -5.23 10.96 9.99
N GLY A 86 -5.61 10.79 8.73
CA GLY A 86 -5.27 11.71 7.64
C GLY A 86 -4.40 11.07 6.57
N LEU A 87 -4.29 11.75 5.43
CA LEU A 87 -3.51 11.26 4.28
C LEU A 87 -2.03 11.18 4.63
N SER A 88 -1.51 12.21 5.31
CA SER A 88 -0.09 12.27 5.68
C SER A 88 0.31 11.05 6.52
N VAL A 89 -0.46 10.74 7.57
CA VAL A 89 -0.20 9.59 8.45
C VAL A 89 -0.25 8.27 7.70
N ALA A 90 -1.29 8.06 6.87
CA ALA A 90 -1.44 6.84 6.09
C ALA A 90 -0.29 6.65 5.09
N SER A 91 0.10 7.72 4.40
CA SER A 91 1.21 7.69 3.42
C SER A 91 2.56 7.43 4.09
N VAL A 92 2.85 8.07 5.23
CA VAL A 92 4.10 7.84 5.97
C VAL A 92 4.15 6.40 6.48
N ALA A 93 3.10 5.93 7.15
CA ALA A 93 3.05 4.57 7.68
C ALA A 93 3.19 3.51 6.58
N SER A 94 2.51 3.69 5.44
CA SER A 94 2.59 2.73 4.33
C SER A 94 3.94 2.79 3.61
N LYS A 95 4.46 3.98 3.29
CA LYS A 95 5.66 4.12 2.46
C LYS A 95 6.98 3.96 3.23
N MET A 96 6.97 4.21 4.55
CA MET A 96 8.13 3.89 5.40
C MET A 96 8.27 2.39 5.64
N SER A 97 7.24 1.58 5.35
CA SER A 97 7.31 0.13 5.55
C SER A 97 8.35 -0.57 4.68
N VAL A 98 8.92 0.15 3.69
CA VAL A 98 10.09 -0.27 2.88
C VAL A 98 11.29 -0.73 3.71
N VAL A 99 11.38 -0.28 4.97
CA VAL A 99 12.37 -0.75 5.92
C VAL A 99 12.26 -2.26 6.22
N ILE A 100 11.05 -2.81 6.22
CA ILE A 100 10.82 -4.24 6.53
C ILE A 100 11.39 -5.15 5.42
N PRO A 101 11.09 -4.94 4.13
CA PRO A 101 11.74 -5.68 3.03
C PRO A 101 13.27 -5.61 3.09
N ILE A 102 13.82 -4.48 3.53
CA ILE A 102 15.27 -4.28 3.61
C ILE A 102 15.87 -5.07 4.76
N ILE A 103 15.25 -5.04 5.94
CA ILE A 103 15.64 -5.91 7.06
C ILE A 103 15.61 -7.38 6.62
N PHE A 104 14.55 -7.78 5.90
CA PHE A 104 14.43 -9.14 5.41
C PHE A 104 15.53 -9.50 4.39
N GLY A 105 15.91 -8.57 3.52
CA GLY A 105 17.01 -8.75 2.57
C GLY A 105 18.37 -8.94 3.24
N LEU A 106 18.63 -8.26 4.37
CA LEU A 106 19.84 -8.50 5.18
C LEU A 106 19.94 -9.95 5.66
N PHE A 107 18.82 -10.55 6.08
CA PHE A 107 18.79 -11.92 6.61
C PHE A 107 18.75 -13.00 5.53
N LEU A 108 18.01 -12.79 4.44
CA LEU A 108 17.80 -13.81 3.41
C LEU A 108 18.80 -13.76 2.27
N TYR A 109 19.26 -12.57 1.91
CA TYR A 109 20.20 -12.37 0.81
C TYR A 109 21.62 -12.09 1.32
N ASN A 110 21.86 -12.20 2.63
CA ASN A 110 23.13 -11.90 3.30
C ASN A 110 23.68 -10.51 2.92
N GLU A 111 22.80 -9.53 2.70
CA GLU A 111 23.22 -8.15 2.47
C GLU A 111 23.91 -7.60 3.73
N SER A 112 24.98 -6.82 3.55
CA SER A 112 25.71 -6.23 4.68
C SER A 112 24.89 -5.11 5.34
N LEU A 113 24.81 -5.16 6.67
CA LEU A 113 24.23 -4.09 7.47
C LEU A 113 25.25 -2.96 7.62
N GLY A 114 25.25 -2.03 6.67
CA GLY A 114 25.98 -0.77 6.81
C GLY A 114 25.37 0.12 7.90
N TRP A 115 26.20 0.95 8.55
CA TRP A 115 25.74 1.92 9.55
C TRP A 115 24.65 2.86 9.02
N GLN A 116 24.73 3.20 7.72
CA GLN A 116 23.74 4.05 7.06
C GLN A 116 22.35 3.39 7.00
N LYS A 117 22.26 2.10 6.64
CA LYS A 117 21.00 1.33 6.67
C LYS A 117 20.43 1.25 8.09
N ALA A 118 21.28 0.98 9.09
CA ALA A 118 20.84 0.90 10.50
C ALA A 118 20.22 2.21 11.01
N ILE A 119 20.86 3.36 10.74
CA ILE A 119 20.33 4.67 11.12
C ILE A 119 19.01 4.94 10.40
N GLY A 120 18.94 4.66 9.09
CA GLY A 120 17.74 4.85 8.29
C GLY A 120 16.53 4.04 8.81
N ILE A 121 16.75 2.79 9.24
CA ILE A 121 15.73 1.93 9.87
C ILE A 121 15.17 2.58 11.15
N ILE A 122 16.06 3.05 12.03
CA ILE A 122 15.66 3.70 13.29
C ILE A 122 14.85 4.98 13.00
N LEU A 123 15.33 5.80 12.05
CA LEU A 123 14.63 7.03 11.65
C LEU A 123 13.25 6.74 11.07
N ALA A 124 13.05 5.67 10.30
CA ALA A 124 11.74 5.32 9.77
C ALA A 124 10.71 5.03 10.88
N LEU A 125 11.13 4.31 11.93
CA LEU A 125 10.27 4.03 13.10
C LEU A 125 9.90 5.34 13.83
N ILE A 126 10.88 6.23 14.02
CA ILE A 126 10.67 7.56 14.62
C ILE A 126 9.73 8.39 13.74
N ALA A 127 9.89 8.37 12.42
CA ALA A 127 9.07 9.11 11.47
C ALA A 127 7.61 8.69 11.55
N VAL A 128 7.32 7.39 11.56
CA VAL A 128 5.96 6.86 11.69
C VAL A 128 5.33 7.30 13.01
N TYR A 129 6.08 7.23 14.11
CA TYR A 129 5.61 7.69 15.41
C TYR A 129 5.29 9.19 15.43
N LEU A 130 6.21 10.03 14.94
CA LEU A 130 6.06 11.48 14.91
C LEU A 130 4.93 11.94 13.98
N ALA A 131 4.83 11.34 12.78
CA ALA A 131 3.76 11.62 11.83
C ALA A 131 2.39 11.23 12.38
N SER A 132 2.31 10.20 13.24
CA SER A 132 1.05 9.71 13.80
C SER A 132 0.53 10.49 15.02
N GLN A 133 1.28 11.49 15.52
CA GLN A 133 0.82 12.27 16.67
C GLN A 133 -0.36 13.19 16.29
N LYS A 134 -1.38 13.25 17.15
CA LYS A 134 -2.50 14.18 16.99
C LYS A 134 -2.43 15.33 17.99
N ALA A 135 -2.96 16.48 17.58
CA ALA A 135 -3.19 17.62 18.47
C ALA A 135 -4.09 17.18 19.63
N LYS A 136 -3.74 17.57 20.87
CA LYS A 136 -4.59 17.32 22.05
C LYS A 136 -5.92 18.09 21.89
N THR A 137 -6.93 17.47 21.32
CA THR A 137 -8.33 17.92 21.44
C THR A 137 -8.94 17.22 22.64
N ASN A 138 -8.89 17.81 23.84
CA ASN A 138 -9.58 17.44 25.10
C ASN A 138 -9.76 15.98 25.53
N THR A 139 -9.23 15.00 24.80
CA THR A 139 -9.23 13.58 25.12
C THR A 139 -7.78 13.17 25.25
N ARG A 140 -7.44 12.68 26.44
CA ARG A 140 -6.15 12.13 26.87
C ARG A 140 -5.41 11.42 25.72
N PHE A 141 -4.12 11.72 25.56
CA PHE A 141 -3.22 10.97 24.67
C PHE A 141 -3.48 9.47 24.83
N SER A 142 -3.85 8.79 23.75
CA SER A 142 -4.16 7.37 23.79
C SER A 142 -3.20 6.66 22.86
N ILE A 143 -2.35 5.80 23.40
CA ILE A 143 -1.60 4.80 22.63
C ILE A 143 -2.53 3.99 21.71
N LYS A 144 -3.83 3.91 22.02
CA LYS A 144 -4.89 3.38 21.14
C LYS A 144 -5.11 4.20 19.85
N SER A 145 -4.39 5.28 19.57
CA SER A 145 -4.41 5.92 18.25
C SER A 145 -3.28 5.45 17.33
N LEU A 146 -2.25 4.76 17.86
CA LEU A 146 -1.09 4.30 17.10
C LEU A 146 -1.23 2.91 16.50
N TRP A 147 -2.22 2.11 16.92
CA TRP A 147 -2.39 0.75 16.38
C TRP A 147 -2.70 0.76 14.88
N LEU A 148 -3.43 1.76 14.38
CA LEU A 148 -3.76 1.87 12.94
C LEU A 148 -2.49 2.10 12.10
N PRO A 149 -1.67 3.14 12.38
CA PRO A 149 -0.40 3.33 11.69
C PRO A 149 0.59 2.18 11.87
N ALA A 150 0.67 1.59 13.07
CA ALA A 150 1.57 0.47 13.33
C ALA A 150 1.16 -0.79 12.55
N LEU A 151 -0.14 -1.13 12.54
CA LEU A 151 -0.67 -2.25 11.78
C LEU A 151 -0.53 -2.01 10.27
N LEU A 152 -0.73 -0.77 9.82
CA LEU A 152 -0.50 -0.39 8.42
C LEU A 152 0.98 -0.55 8.05
N PHE A 153 1.89 -0.05 8.88
CA PHE A 153 3.33 -0.14 8.65
C PHE A 153 3.80 -1.60 8.59
N LEU A 154 3.46 -2.40 9.60
CA LEU A 154 3.84 -3.82 9.64
C LEU A 154 3.20 -4.58 8.48
N GLY A 155 1.90 -4.40 8.26
CA GLY A 155 1.17 -5.10 7.21
C GLY A 155 1.61 -4.73 5.80
N SER A 156 1.83 -3.45 5.51
CA SER A 156 2.39 -3.01 4.21
C SER A 156 3.79 -3.56 4.02
N GLY A 157 4.63 -3.55 5.06
CA GLY A 157 5.98 -4.10 4.96
C GLY A 157 5.99 -5.61 4.71
N THR A 158 5.09 -6.37 5.36
CA THR A 158 4.92 -7.80 5.10
C THR A 158 4.44 -8.05 3.67
N ILE A 159 3.48 -7.26 3.16
CA ILE A 159 3.02 -7.36 1.77
C ILE A 159 4.18 -7.12 0.81
N ASP A 160 4.87 -5.98 0.94
CA ASP A 160 5.97 -5.59 0.04
C ASP A 160 7.11 -6.62 0.09
N THR A 161 7.44 -7.14 1.27
CA THR A 161 8.46 -8.18 1.45
C THR A 161 8.07 -9.48 0.76
N THR A 162 6.82 -9.91 0.94
CA THR A 162 6.32 -11.16 0.38
C THR A 162 6.20 -11.07 -1.14
N ILE A 163 5.72 -9.93 -1.66
CA ILE A 163 5.69 -9.66 -3.11
C ILE A 163 7.12 -9.74 -3.66
N LYS A 164 8.06 -8.99 -3.07
CA LYS A 164 9.45 -8.96 -3.56
C LYS A 164 10.08 -10.35 -3.53
N TYR A 165 9.91 -11.09 -2.43
CA TYR A 165 10.44 -12.45 -2.32
C TYR A 165 9.89 -13.37 -3.41
N LEU A 166 8.55 -13.42 -3.58
CA LEU A 166 7.91 -14.29 -4.57
C LEU A 166 8.25 -13.86 -6.01
N GLU A 167 8.28 -12.56 -6.27
CA GLU A 167 8.67 -12.00 -7.56
C GLU A 167 10.08 -12.46 -7.95
N THR A 168 11.07 -12.30 -7.05
CA THR A 168 12.47 -12.60 -7.37
C THR A 168 12.81 -14.09 -7.41
N THR A 169 11.98 -14.95 -6.81
CA THR A 169 12.29 -16.38 -6.64
C THR A 169 11.41 -17.32 -7.47
N HIS A 170 10.16 -16.94 -7.76
CA HIS A 170 9.16 -17.87 -8.27
C HIS A 170 8.35 -17.33 -9.45
N VAL A 171 8.32 -16.02 -9.69
CA VAL A 171 7.54 -15.42 -10.78
C VAL A 171 8.47 -15.17 -11.98
N ALA A 172 8.06 -15.65 -13.16
CA ALA A 172 8.77 -15.33 -14.40
C ALA A 172 8.60 -13.85 -14.79
N ASP A 173 9.50 -13.30 -15.59
CA ASP A 173 9.51 -11.87 -15.96
C ASP A 173 8.19 -11.37 -16.57
N ASN A 174 7.49 -12.21 -17.34
CA ASN A 174 6.18 -11.91 -17.91
C ASN A 174 4.99 -12.29 -17.02
N GLY A 175 5.24 -12.91 -15.86
CA GLY A 175 4.25 -13.45 -14.94
C GLY A 175 3.68 -12.42 -13.96
N ILE A 176 4.24 -11.22 -13.89
CA ILE A 176 3.82 -10.16 -12.96
C ILE A 176 2.33 -9.79 -13.10
N PRO A 177 1.75 -9.59 -14.31
CA PRO A 177 0.34 -9.25 -14.45
C PRO A 177 -0.58 -10.36 -13.93
N ILE A 178 -0.28 -11.63 -14.26
CA ILE A 178 -1.10 -12.77 -13.84
C ILE A 178 -0.94 -13.08 -12.33
N PHE A 179 0.26 -12.90 -11.79
CA PHE A 179 0.52 -12.98 -10.35
C PHE A 179 -0.30 -11.94 -9.58
N SER A 180 -0.23 -10.68 -9.98
CA SER A 180 -0.97 -9.58 -9.37
C SER A 180 -2.48 -9.77 -9.50
N ALA A 181 -2.95 -10.18 -10.69
CA ALA A 181 -4.35 -10.50 -10.93
C ALA A 181 -4.83 -11.60 -9.96
N THR A 182 -4.06 -12.67 -9.80
CA THR A 182 -4.41 -13.78 -8.91
C THR A 182 -4.54 -13.33 -7.44
N ILE A 183 -3.61 -12.49 -6.96
CA ILE A 183 -3.70 -11.91 -5.61
C ILE A 183 -5.00 -11.10 -5.45
N PHE A 184 -5.31 -10.23 -6.42
CA PHE A 184 -6.51 -9.41 -6.37
C PHE A 184 -7.78 -10.25 -6.45
N LEU A 185 -7.82 -11.29 -7.28
CA LEU A 185 -8.95 -12.21 -7.35
C LEU A 185 -9.19 -12.87 -5.99
N ILE A 186 -8.14 -13.40 -5.35
CA ILE A 186 -8.25 -14.04 -4.03
C ILE A 186 -8.71 -13.03 -2.98
N ALA A 187 -8.15 -11.82 -2.96
CA ALA A 187 -8.58 -10.75 -2.05
C ALA A 187 -10.05 -10.37 -2.27
N GLY A 188 -10.50 -10.31 -3.53
CA GLY A 188 -11.88 -10.06 -3.92
C GLY A 188 -12.82 -11.16 -3.44
N LEU A 189 -12.45 -12.44 -3.62
CA LEU A 189 -13.23 -13.60 -3.16
C LEU A 189 -13.35 -13.65 -1.64
N ILE A 190 -12.26 -13.41 -0.91
CA ILE A 190 -12.29 -13.27 0.56
C ILE A 190 -13.24 -12.13 0.95
N GLY A 191 -13.14 -10.99 0.25
CA GLY A 191 -14.01 -9.85 0.41
C GLY A 191 -15.50 -10.17 0.23
N ILE A 192 -15.85 -10.93 -0.82
CA ILE A 192 -17.20 -11.45 -1.03
C ILE A 192 -17.61 -12.35 0.14
N GLY A 193 -16.75 -13.25 0.61
CA GLY A 193 -17.02 -14.06 1.80
C GLY A 193 -17.39 -13.23 3.03
N ILE A 194 -16.66 -12.14 3.29
CA ILE A 194 -16.95 -11.20 4.39
C ILE A 194 -18.30 -10.48 4.16
N LEU A 195 -18.58 -10.03 2.94
CA LEU A 195 -19.85 -9.36 2.61
C LEU A 195 -21.04 -10.31 2.74
N SER A 196 -20.90 -11.55 2.26
CA SER A 196 -21.91 -12.60 2.39
C SER A 196 -22.19 -12.94 3.86
N ALA A 197 -21.14 -13.08 4.68
CA ALA A 197 -21.30 -13.28 6.13
C ALA A 197 -22.08 -12.12 6.79
N LYS A 198 -21.80 -10.87 6.39
CA LYS A 198 -22.55 -9.69 6.87
C LYS A 198 -23.99 -9.67 6.35
N ALA A 199 -24.24 -10.13 5.12
CA ALA A 199 -25.57 -10.23 4.53
C ALA A 199 -26.43 -11.25 5.28
N ILE A 200 -25.89 -12.43 5.57
CA ILE A 200 -26.55 -13.48 6.36
C ILE A 200 -26.90 -12.96 7.76
N GLN A 201 -26.00 -12.17 8.37
CA GLN A 201 -26.25 -11.50 9.66
C GLN A 201 -27.21 -10.30 9.58
N LYS A 202 -27.77 -9.98 8.40
CA LYS A 202 -28.62 -8.79 8.14
C LYS A 202 -27.94 -7.46 8.52
N LYS A 203 -26.61 -7.42 8.48
CA LYS A 203 -25.77 -6.23 8.77
C LYS A 203 -25.25 -5.55 7.50
N LEU A 204 -25.53 -6.11 6.33
CA LEU A 204 -25.12 -5.54 5.05
C LEU A 204 -26.18 -4.57 4.54
N SER A 205 -25.79 -3.32 4.32
CA SER A 205 -26.52 -2.38 3.48
C SER A 205 -25.71 -2.16 2.21
N PHE A 206 -26.29 -2.47 1.05
CA PHE A 206 -25.63 -2.30 -0.24
C PHE A 206 -25.48 -0.82 -0.57
N ASP A 207 -24.28 -0.42 -1.01
CA ASP A 207 -23.98 0.96 -1.36
C ASP A 207 -23.57 1.06 -2.85
N PRO A 208 -24.47 1.52 -3.73
CA PRO A 208 -24.15 1.68 -5.15
C PRO A 208 -22.97 2.62 -5.41
N LYS A 209 -22.72 3.60 -4.52
CA LYS A 209 -21.58 4.51 -4.66
C LYS A 209 -20.25 3.78 -4.49
N SER A 210 -20.25 2.67 -3.75
CA SER A 210 -19.08 1.80 -3.60
C SER A 210 -18.68 1.10 -4.90
N ILE A 211 -19.61 0.86 -5.83
CA ILE A 211 -19.27 0.29 -7.13
C ILE A 211 -18.38 1.26 -7.91
N ILE A 212 -18.83 2.51 -8.07
CA ILE A 212 -18.11 3.53 -8.82
C ILE A 212 -16.78 3.86 -8.13
N ALA A 213 -16.79 4.06 -6.82
CA ALA A 213 -15.58 4.32 -6.05
C ALA A 213 -14.60 3.14 -6.14
N GLY A 214 -15.11 1.90 -6.10
CA GLY A 214 -14.30 0.69 -6.21
C GLY A 214 -13.70 0.52 -7.59
N PHE A 215 -14.47 0.78 -8.65
CA PHE A 215 -13.96 0.75 -10.02
C PHE A 215 -12.81 1.74 -10.24
N ILE A 216 -12.99 3.00 -9.83
CA ILE A 216 -11.93 4.02 -9.91
C ILE A 216 -10.72 3.58 -9.08
N LEU A 217 -10.94 3.13 -7.84
CA LEU A 217 -9.87 2.66 -6.97
C LEU A 217 -9.11 1.47 -7.57
N GLY A 218 -9.81 0.53 -8.20
CA GLY A 218 -9.22 -0.66 -8.84
C GLY A 218 -8.27 -0.35 -9.98
N ILE A 219 -8.68 0.54 -10.88
CA ILE A 219 -7.82 1.00 -11.98
C ILE A 219 -6.56 1.65 -11.41
N VAL A 220 -6.74 2.59 -10.48
CA VAL A 220 -5.66 3.33 -9.85
C VAL A 220 -4.72 2.38 -9.09
N ASN A 221 -5.27 1.41 -8.37
CA ASN A 221 -4.51 0.43 -7.60
C ASN A 221 -3.66 -0.46 -8.51
N TYR A 222 -4.23 -1.01 -9.58
CA TYR A 222 -3.49 -1.83 -10.54
C TYR A 222 -2.33 -1.06 -11.17
N TYR A 223 -2.61 0.14 -11.70
CA TYR A 223 -1.57 0.96 -12.34
C TYR A 223 -0.51 1.47 -11.35
N SER A 224 -0.84 1.59 -10.06
CA SER A 224 0.14 1.99 -9.04
C SER A 224 1.30 0.99 -8.94
N ILE A 225 1.00 -0.32 -8.94
CA ILE A 225 2.00 -1.39 -8.86
C ILE A 225 2.62 -1.62 -10.24
N TYR A 226 1.80 -1.76 -11.29
CA TYR A 226 2.28 -2.08 -12.64
C TYR A 226 3.26 -1.02 -13.18
N MET A 227 2.96 0.26 -12.99
CA MET A 227 3.84 1.34 -13.44
C MET A 227 5.10 1.49 -12.58
N LEU A 228 5.04 1.12 -11.29
CA LEU A 228 6.23 1.05 -10.46
C LEU A 228 7.17 -0.03 -10.98
N LEU A 229 6.67 -1.23 -11.24
CA LEU A 229 7.48 -2.34 -11.76
C LEU A 229 8.07 -2.00 -13.14
N LYS A 230 7.30 -1.38 -14.03
CA LYS A 230 7.83 -0.85 -15.30
C LYS A 230 8.89 0.24 -15.11
N ALA A 231 8.75 1.09 -14.09
CA ALA A 231 9.77 2.10 -13.79
C ALA A 231 11.06 1.44 -13.30
N LEU A 232 10.97 0.40 -12.45
CA LEU A 232 12.11 -0.33 -11.92
C LEU A 232 12.92 -1.07 -13.00
N ASN A 233 12.25 -1.52 -14.06
CA ASN A 233 12.88 -2.17 -15.21
C ASN A 233 13.44 -1.18 -16.25
N ALA A 234 13.44 0.13 -15.98
CA ALA A 234 14.03 1.10 -16.89
C ALA A 234 15.56 1.12 -16.76
N GLU A 235 16.27 0.81 -17.84
CA GLU A 235 17.74 0.64 -17.86
C GLU A 235 18.55 1.87 -17.41
N ASN A 236 17.96 3.07 -17.48
CA ASN A 236 18.69 4.33 -17.27
C ASN A 236 18.76 4.79 -15.79
N PHE A 237 18.12 4.09 -14.87
CA PHE A 237 18.10 4.49 -13.46
C PHE A 237 18.30 3.29 -12.54
N GLU A 238 19.08 3.49 -11.49
CA GLU A 238 19.18 2.50 -10.41
C GLU A 238 17.82 2.29 -9.74
N SER A 239 17.45 1.03 -9.51
CA SER A 239 16.18 0.67 -8.87
C SER A 239 16.03 1.31 -7.48
N SER A 240 17.12 1.47 -6.74
CA SER A 240 17.21 2.21 -5.48
C SER A 240 16.72 3.66 -5.65
N THR A 241 17.23 4.39 -6.63
CA THR A 241 16.84 5.78 -6.91
C THR A 241 15.34 5.87 -7.23
N ILE A 242 14.82 4.95 -8.03
CA ILE A 242 13.39 4.92 -8.39
C ILE A 242 12.52 4.66 -7.15
N PHE A 243 12.88 3.70 -6.31
CA PHE A 243 12.18 3.42 -5.05
C PHE A 243 12.18 4.64 -4.12
N THR A 244 13.33 5.31 -4.00
CA THR A 244 13.50 6.51 -3.18
C THR A 244 12.52 7.59 -3.61
N VAL A 245 12.60 7.97 -4.89
CA VAL A 245 11.81 9.06 -5.46
C VAL A 245 10.33 8.72 -5.38
N ASN A 246 9.94 7.48 -5.69
CA ASN A 246 8.55 7.04 -5.61
C ASN A 246 7.99 7.23 -4.19
N ASN A 247 8.66 6.69 -3.18
CA ASN A 247 8.16 6.73 -1.80
C ASN A 247 8.16 8.15 -1.22
N VAL A 248 9.22 8.93 -1.42
CA VAL A 248 9.29 10.32 -0.96
C VAL A 248 8.21 11.16 -1.63
N ALA A 249 8.06 11.05 -2.96
CA ALA A 249 7.09 11.84 -3.70
C ALA A 249 5.65 11.50 -3.30
N ILE A 250 5.34 10.22 -3.06
CA ILE A 250 4.00 9.82 -2.58
C ILE A 250 3.71 10.42 -1.20
N VAL A 251 4.66 10.39 -0.26
CA VAL A 251 4.49 10.98 1.08
C VAL A 251 4.28 12.49 0.99
N MET A 252 5.09 13.18 0.18
CA MET A 252 5.01 14.62 0.00
C MET A 252 3.71 15.04 -0.68
N LEU A 253 3.34 14.40 -1.79
CA LEU A 253 2.13 14.71 -2.53
C LEU A 253 0.88 14.37 -1.72
N SER A 254 0.84 13.22 -1.04
CA SER A 254 -0.29 12.85 -0.17
C SER A 254 -0.47 13.85 0.96
N THR A 255 0.62 14.30 1.57
CA THR A 255 0.59 15.34 2.62
C THR A 255 0.06 16.66 2.07
N LEU A 256 0.59 17.12 0.92
CA LEU A 256 0.16 18.36 0.28
C LEU A 256 -1.34 18.32 -0.08
N LEU A 257 -1.81 17.23 -0.68
CA LEU A 257 -3.22 17.05 -1.00
C LEU A 257 -4.09 16.97 0.26
N GLY A 258 -3.61 16.35 1.33
CA GLY A 258 -4.23 16.36 2.65
C GLY A 258 -4.46 17.78 3.19
N LEU A 259 -3.43 18.62 3.10
CA LEU A 259 -3.48 20.03 3.52
C LEU A 259 -4.45 20.85 2.64
N ILE A 260 -4.32 20.77 1.32
CA ILE A 260 -5.07 21.63 0.38
C ILE A 260 -6.54 21.20 0.27
N PHE A 261 -6.80 19.93 -0.04
CA PHE A 261 -8.14 19.46 -0.39
C PHE A 261 -8.97 19.03 0.83
N PHE A 262 -8.30 18.52 1.87
CA PHE A 262 -8.97 18.02 3.07
C PHE A 262 -8.78 18.93 4.29
N LYS A 263 -8.06 20.05 4.14
CA LYS A 263 -7.81 21.04 5.20
C LYS A 263 -7.23 20.38 6.47
N GLU A 264 -6.38 19.37 6.29
CA GLU A 264 -5.72 18.70 7.40
C GLU A 264 -4.83 19.70 8.17
N ARG A 265 -4.85 19.63 9.50
CA ARG A 265 -3.99 20.46 10.36
C ARG A 265 -2.90 19.58 10.94
N LEU A 266 -1.68 19.81 10.50
CA LEU A 266 -0.50 19.09 10.98
C LEU A 266 0.13 19.82 12.16
N LEU A 267 0.53 19.06 13.17
CA LEU A 267 1.38 19.55 14.25
C LEU A 267 2.81 19.77 13.76
N ALA A 268 3.56 20.61 14.47
CA ALA A 268 5.02 20.71 14.27
C ALA A 268 5.70 19.33 14.35
N LYS A 269 5.25 18.46 15.25
CA LYS A 269 5.75 17.08 15.34
C LYS A 269 5.47 16.25 14.09
N ASN A 270 4.34 16.46 13.40
CA ASN A 270 4.05 15.74 12.17
C ASN A 270 4.97 16.21 11.04
N TRP A 271 5.23 17.52 10.96
CA TRP A 271 6.22 18.07 10.02
C TRP A 271 7.62 17.51 10.24
N ILE A 272 8.06 17.44 11.49
CA ILE A 272 9.33 16.78 11.84
C ILE A 272 9.29 15.31 11.41
N GLY A 273 8.18 14.60 11.70
CA GLY A 273 8.01 13.21 11.28
C GLY A 273 8.11 13.01 9.77
N ILE A 274 7.53 13.90 8.96
CA ILE A 274 7.66 13.88 7.50
C ILE A 274 9.11 14.14 7.07
N GLY A 275 9.78 15.14 7.65
CA GLY A 275 11.19 15.40 7.37
C GLY A 275 12.08 14.21 7.69
N VAL A 276 11.87 13.58 8.85
CA VAL A 276 12.56 12.36 9.26
C VAL A 276 12.23 11.18 8.34
N ALA A 277 10.99 11.06 7.84
CA ALA A 277 10.60 10.03 6.88
C ALA A 277 11.42 10.14 5.58
N ILE A 278 11.57 11.36 5.06
CA ILE A 278 12.33 11.62 3.84
C ILE A 278 13.80 11.28 4.04
N LEU A 279 14.39 11.74 5.16
CA LEU A 279 15.77 11.40 5.52
C LEU A 279 15.96 9.89 5.68
N ALA A 280 15.01 9.20 6.30
CA ALA A 280 15.05 7.75 6.45
C ALA A 280 15.07 7.03 5.09
N ILE A 281 14.17 7.38 4.17
CA ILE A 281 14.18 6.78 2.81
C ILE A 281 15.53 7.03 2.13
N LEU A 282 16.04 8.27 2.17
CA LEU A 282 17.31 8.62 1.54
C LEU A 282 18.47 7.80 2.09
N LEU A 283 18.59 7.71 3.42
CA LEU A 283 19.66 6.93 4.05
C LEU A 283 19.55 5.45 3.69
N VAL A 284 18.35 4.88 3.78
CA VAL A 284 18.12 3.46 3.54
C VAL A 284 18.40 3.07 2.09
N THR A 285 18.12 3.98 1.15
CA THR A 285 18.15 3.65 -0.26
C THR A 285 19.45 4.06 -0.97
N LEU A 286 20.20 5.00 -0.41
CA LEU A 286 21.54 5.39 -0.88
C LEU A 286 22.66 4.63 -0.15
N ALA A 287 22.34 3.51 0.53
CA ALA A 287 23.26 2.74 1.37
C ALA A 287 23.57 1.35 0.83
#